data_AF-A0A419A669-F1
#
_entry.id   AF-A0A419A669-F1
#
_cell.length_a   1.000
_cell.length_b   1.000
_cell.length_c   1.000
_cell.angle_alpha   90.00
_cell.angle_beta   90.00
_cell.angle_gamma   90.00
#
_symmetry.space_group_name_H-M   'P 1'
#
loop_
_entity.id
_entity.type
_entity.pdbx_description
1 polymer ?
#
loop_
_entity_poly.entity_id
_entity_poly.type
_entity_poly.pdbx_seq_one_letter_code
_entity_poly.pdbx_strand_id
1 'polypeptide(L)'
;MNSLVLIAIGLLGIMAGWAFHSRFIANRIYRLDPDFVTPAHQFRDGVDYVPTNRYVLWGHHFTSVADTAAIRGGREEEGERGVAGSVTTALPYGVCSLVH
;
A
#
# COMPACT_ATOMS: atom_id res chain seq x y z
N MET A 1 -1.08 -24.05 -31.62
CA MET A 1 -1.42 -22.72 -31.07
C MET A 1 -0.15 -22.07 -30.56
N ASN A 2 0.11 -20.81 -30.95
CA ASN A 2 1.30 -20.09 -30.51
C ASN A 2 1.11 -19.63 -29.05
N SER A 3 2.04 -19.96 -28.16
CA SER A 3 2.01 -19.60 -26.73
C SER A 3 1.99 -18.09 -26.52
N LEU A 4 2.55 -17.31 -27.44
CA LEU A 4 2.49 -15.85 -27.43
C LEU A 4 1.05 -15.31 -27.42
N VAL A 5 0.14 -15.99 -28.15
CA VAL A 5 -1.27 -15.60 -28.26
C VAL A 5 -1.99 -15.82 -26.93
N LEU A 6 -1.69 -16.91 -26.22
CA LEU A 6 -2.27 -17.19 -24.90
C LEU A 6 -1.85 -16.13 -23.87
N ILE A 7 -0.56 -15.76 -23.87
CA ILE A 7 -0.05 -14.72 -22.97
C ILE A 7 -0.71 -13.37 -23.28
N ALA A 8 -0.81 -13.00 -24.56
CA ALA A 8 -1.43 -11.75 -24.97
C ALA A 8 -2.90 -11.67 -24.51
N ILE A 9 -3.68 -12.74 -24.71
CA ILE A 9 -5.08 -12.79 -24.27
C ILE A 9 -5.19 -12.73 -22.75
N GLY A 10 -4.31 -13.44 -22.02
CA GLY A 10 -4.29 -13.40 -20.55
C GLY A 10 -3.99 -12.00 -20.00
N LEU A 11 -2.98 -11.33 -20.53
CA LEU A 11 -2.64 -9.96 -20.15
C LEU A 11 -3.78 -8.99 -20.47
N LEU A 12 -4.37 -9.09 -21.65
CA LEU A 12 -5.53 -8.27 -22.03
C LEU A 12 -6.72 -8.50 -21.09
N GLY A 13 -7.00 -9.75 -20.72
CA GLY A 13 -8.05 -10.09 -19.78
C GLY A 13 -7.82 -9.49 -18.39
N ILE A 14 -6.59 -9.59 -17.86
CA ILE A 14 -6.22 -9.00 -16.57
C ILE A 14 -6.33 -7.47 -16.62
N MET A 15 -5.79 -6.84 -17.68
CA MET A 15 -5.85 -5.39 -17.85
C MET A 15 -7.29 -4.88 -17.96
N ALA A 16 -8.13 -5.57 -18.72
CA ALA A 16 -9.54 -5.25 -18.87
C ALA A 16 -10.26 -5.39 -17.52
N GLY A 17 -10.11 -6.53 -16.84
CA GLY A 17 -10.71 -6.78 -15.54
C GLY A 17 -10.31 -5.72 -14.51
N TRP A 18 -9.03 -5.38 -14.43
CA TRP A 18 -8.52 -4.32 -13.58
C TRP A 18 -9.17 -2.96 -13.91
N ALA A 19 -9.18 -2.56 -15.18
CA ALA A 19 -9.75 -1.27 -15.59
C ALA A 19 -11.26 -1.15 -15.28
N PHE A 20 -12.04 -2.21 -15.53
CA PHE A 20 -13.47 -2.22 -15.23
C PHE A 20 -13.72 -2.18 -13.71
N HIS A 21 -13.01 -3.01 -12.96
CA HIS A 21 -13.20 -3.12 -11.52
C HIS A 21 -12.76 -1.84 -10.78
N SER A 22 -11.58 -1.31 -11.11
CA SER A 22 -11.08 -0.07 -10.51
C SER A 22 -12.01 1.11 -10.77
N ARG A 23 -12.56 1.23 -12.00
CA ARG A 23 -13.55 2.28 -12.31
C ARG A 23 -14.88 2.07 -11.59
N PHE A 24 -15.34 0.83 -11.47
CA PHE A 24 -16.56 0.53 -10.73
C PHE A 24 -16.44 0.94 -9.26
N ILE A 25 -15.36 0.52 -8.60
CA ILE A 25 -15.09 0.87 -7.20
C ILE A 25 -14.94 2.39 -7.04
N ALA A 26 -14.17 3.03 -7.91
CA ALA A 26 -13.93 4.46 -7.85
C ALA A 26 -15.23 5.27 -7.95
N ASN A 27 -16.11 4.93 -8.89
CA ASN A 27 -17.31 5.72 -9.16
C ASN A 27 -18.52 5.33 -8.31
N ARG A 28 -18.67 4.05 -7.97
CA ARG A 28 -19.89 3.53 -7.31
C ARG A 28 -19.75 3.41 -5.81
N ILE A 29 -18.57 3.06 -5.31
CA ILE A 29 -18.34 2.85 -3.87
C ILE A 29 -17.78 4.12 -3.25
N TYR A 30 -16.59 4.54 -3.70
CA TYR A 30 -15.89 5.66 -3.09
C TYR A 30 -16.30 7.04 -3.65
N ARG A 31 -16.94 7.06 -4.82
CA ARG A 31 -17.40 8.29 -5.50
C ARG A 31 -16.29 9.35 -5.54
N LEU A 32 -15.10 8.95 -6.01
CA LEU A 32 -13.93 9.82 -6.01
C LEU A 32 -14.21 11.09 -6.79
N ASP A 33 -13.94 12.22 -6.14
CA ASP A 33 -13.99 13.55 -6.73
C ASP A 33 -12.57 13.96 -7.17
N PRO A 34 -12.32 14.20 -8.47
CA PRO A 34 -11.01 14.62 -8.96
C PRO A 34 -10.60 16.02 -8.47
N ASP A 35 -11.56 16.85 -8.07
CA ASP A 35 -11.32 18.22 -7.58
C ASP A 35 -11.15 18.26 -6.05
N PHE A 36 -11.15 17.10 -5.38
CA PHE A 36 -10.99 17.03 -3.93
C PHE A 36 -9.58 17.44 -3.50
N VAL A 37 -9.50 18.60 -2.85
CA VAL A 37 -8.26 19.08 -2.21
C VAL A 37 -8.14 18.45 -0.83
N THR A 38 -7.05 17.74 -0.55
CA THR A 38 -6.87 17.10 0.76
C THR A 38 -6.70 18.15 1.87
N PRO A 39 -7.18 17.88 3.11
CA PRO A 39 -7.06 18.81 4.23
C PRO A 39 -5.62 19.29 4.51
N ALA A 40 -4.63 18.42 4.26
CA ALA A 40 -3.21 18.75 4.34
C ALA A 40 -2.79 19.93 3.43
N HIS A 41 -3.48 20.13 2.31
CA HIS A 41 -3.26 21.26 1.41
C HIS A 41 -4.17 22.46 1.72
N GLN A 42 -5.34 22.24 2.34
CA GLN A 42 -6.29 23.31 2.68
C GLN A 42 -5.88 24.13 3.91
N PHE A 43 -5.52 23.46 5.02
CA PHE A 43 -5.29 24.14 6.30
C PHE A 43 -3.83 24.51 6.56
N ARG A 44 -2.89 23.63 6.18
CA ARG A 44 -1.44 23.88 6.27
C ARG A 44 -0.98 24.45 7.61
N ASP A 45 -1.50 23.89 8.70
CA ASP A 45 -1.26 24.40 10.07
C ASP A 45 0.14 24.08 10.62
N GLY A 46 0.90 23.22 9.95
CA GLY A 46 2.26 22.84 10.35
C GLY A 46 2.32 21.79 11.47
N VAL A 47 1.17 21.30 11.95
CA VAL A 47 1.06 20.29 13.02
C VAL A 47 0.29 19.08 12.53
N ASP A 48 -1.03 19.21 12.32
CA ASP A 48 -1.91 18.10 11.91
C ASP A 48 -2.07 18.02 10.38
N TYR A 49 -1.87 19.13 9.67
CA TYR A 49 -2.08 19.26 8.23
C TYR A 49 -0.81 19.69 7.51
N VAL A 50 0.13 18.76 7.36
CA VAL A 50 1.38 18.99 6.61
C VAL A 50 1.34 18.29 5.25
N PRO A 51 1.50 19.00 4.13
CA PRO A 51 1.51 18.39 2.81
C PRO A 51 2.79 17.55 2.60
N THR A 52 2.64 16.24 2.64
CA THR A 52 3.73 15.27 2.48
C THR A 52 3.81 14.76 1.04
N ASN A 53 5.02 14.43 0.59
CA ASN A 53 5.24 13.83 -0.72
C ASN A 53 4.50 12.48 -0.85
N ARG A 54 3.71 12.32 -1.92
CA ARG A 54 2.96 11.10 -2.24
C ARG A 54 3.78 9.81 -2.22
N TYR A 55 5.05 9.86 -2.60
CA TYR A 55 5.93 8.68 -2.63
C TYR A 55 6.28 8.19 -1.21
N VAL A 56 6.47 9.13 -0.27
CA VAL A 56 6.75 8.81 1.13
C VAL A 56 5.50 8.22 1.79
N LEU A 57 4.33 8.80 1.54
CA LEU A 57 3.05 8.27 2.03
C LEU A 57 2.80 6.84 1.50
N TRP A 58 3.09 6.59 0.23
CA TRP A 58 2.96 5.26 -0.36
C TRP A 58 3.93 4.26 0.29
N GLY A 59 5.18 4.66 0.56
CA GLY A 59 6.15 3.84 1.27
C GLY A 59 5.66 3.42 2.67
N HIS A 60 5.04 4.34 3.41
CA HIS A 60 4.41 4.04 4.70
C HIS A 60 3.26 3.04 4.58
N HIS A 61 2.37 3.18 3.60
CA HIS A 61 1.31 2.21 3.39
C HIS A 61 1.84 0.83 2.96
N PHE A 62 2.86 0.80 2.10
CA PHE A 62 3.46 -0.44 1.62
C PHE A 62 4.13 -1.20 2.76
N THR A 63 4.91 -0.52 3.61
CA THR A 63 5.57 -1.19 4.74
C THR A 63 4.55 -1.77 5.73
N SER A 64 3.41 -1.11 5.97
CA SER A 64 2.34 -1.68 6.82
C SER A 64 1.71 -2.93 6.22
N VAL A 65 1.54 -2.99 4.89
CA VAL A 65 1.03 -4.19 4.20
C VAL A 65 2.06 -5.31 4.24
N ALA A 66 3.33 -5.00 4.00
CA ALA A 66 4.43 -5.96 4.04
C ALA A 66 4.61 -6.58 5.42
N ASP A 67 4.50 -5.78 6.48
CA ASP A 67 4.55 -6.24 7.87
C ASP A 67 3.42 -7.23 8.18
N THR A 68 2.20 -6.92 7.75
CA THR A 68 1.04 -7.84 7.90
C THR A 68 1.25 -9.15 7.11
N ALA A 69 1.89 -9.10 5.94
CA ALA A 69 2.19 -10.28 5.14
C ALA A 69 3.27 -11.16 5.81
N ALA A 70 4.31 -10.54 6.39
CA ALA A 70 5.35 -11.23 7.14
C ALA A 70 4.79 -11.96 8.37
N ILE A 71 3.87 -11.33 9.12
CA ILE A 71 3.21 -11.97 10.27
C ILE A 71 2.36 -13.17 9.83
N ARG A 72 1.63 -13.06 8.72
CA ARG A 72 0.78 -14.17 8.24
C ARG A 72 1.62 -15.34 7.71
N GLY A 73 2.73 -15.07 7.01
CA GLY A 73 3.67 -16.11 6.55
C GLY A 73 4.48 -16.70 7.69
N GLY A 74 4.81 -15.90 8.71
CA GLY A 74 5.56 -16.34 9.89
C GLY A 74 4.82 -17.37 10.75
N ARG A 75 3.48 -17.38 10.77
CA ARG A 75 2.70 -18.43 11.47
C ARG A 75 2.75 -19.80 10.79
N GLU A 76 3.14 -19.88 9.52
CA GLU A 76 3.38 -21.15 8.83
C GLU A 76 4.78 -21.71 9.14
N GLU A 77 5.75 -20.83 9.49
CA GLU A 77 7.11 -21.23 9.87
C GLU A 77 7.37 -21.27 11.38
N GLU A 78 6.38 -20.90 12.22
CA GLU A 78 6.48 -20.94 13.69
C GLU A 78 6.45 -22.36 14.30
N GLY A 79 6.78 -23.38 13.48
CA GLY A 79 7.10 -24.73 13.93
C GLY A 79 8.57 -24.90 14.32
N GLU A 80 9.50 -24.06 13.83
CA GLU A 80 10.92 -24.22 14.13
C GLU A 80 11.66 -22.87 14.20
N ARG A 81 12.08 -22.52 15.43
CA ARG A 81 13.15 -21.59 15.80
C ARG A 81 12.72 -20.14 16.05
N GLY A 82 12.98 -19.72 17.29
CA GLY A 82 12.70 -18.39 17.78
C GLY A 82 13.66 -17.32 17.26
N VAL A 83 13.16 -16.09 17.34
CA VAL A 83 13.87 -14.81 17.44
C VAL A 83 14.82 -14.47 16.29
N ALA A 84 14.38 -13.58 15.40
CA ALA A 84 14.98 -12.26 15.15
C ALA A 84 14.49 -11.70 13.81
N GLY A 85 13.63 -10.67 13.86
CA GLY A 85 13.17 -9.97 12.67
C GLY A 85 12.61 -8.60 13.02
N SER A 86 13.38 -7.78 13.74
CA SER A 86 13.10 -6.35 13.87
C SER A 86 13.20 -5.71 12.48
N VAL A 87 12.06 -5.46 11.85
CA VAL A 87 12.01 -4.58 10.67
C VAL A 87 12.07 -3.13 11.19
N THR A 88 13.28 -2.70 11.52
CA THR A 88 13.60 -1.28 11.68
C THR A 88 13.45 -0.62 10.31
N THR A 89 12.35 0.11 10.12
CA THR A 89 12.23 1.07 9.02
C THR A 89 12.57 2.44 9.57
N ALA A 90 13.68 2.99 9.07
CA ALA A 90 14.14 4.34 9.42
C ALA A 90 13.12 5.39 8.90
N LEU A 91 12.53 6.11 9.83
CA LEU A 91 11.73 7.33 9.60
C LEU A 91 12.65 8.52 9.28
N PRO A 92 12.21 9.53 8.50
CA PRO A 92 12.79 10.87 8.55
C PRO A 92 12.22 11.74 9.69
N TYR A 93 11.25 11.25 10.47
CA TYR A 93 10.69 11.93 11.64
C TYR A 93 10.48 10.95 12.81
N GLY A 94 11.46 10.87 13.71
CA GLY A 94 11.25 10.39 15.08
C GLY A 94 10.94 8.90 15.23
N VAL A 95 12.00 8.11 15.42
CA VAL A 95 11.91 6.73 15.92
C VAL A 95 11.28 6.76 17.32
N CYS A 96 10.02 6.34 17.43
CA CYS A 96 9.42 6.02 18.73
C CYS A 96 9.80 4.58 19.06
N SER A 97 11.01 4.39 19.58
CA SER A 97 11.43 3.13 20.20
C SER A 97 10.82 3.10 21.60
N LEU A 98 9.60 2.56 21.73
CA LEU A 98 9.04 2.19 23.02
C LEU A 98 8.77 0.68 22.99
N VAL A 99 9.80 -0.10 23.29
CA VAL A 99 9.66 -1.51 23.61
C VAL A 99 10.47 -1.76 24.87
N HIS A 100 9.76 -2.20 25.89
CA HIS A 100 10.29 -2.84 27.09
C HIS A 100 10.15 -4.35 26.93
#